data_AF-A0A952V0C4-F1
#
_entry.id   AF-A0A952V0C4-F1
#
_cell.length_a   1.000
_cell.length_b   1.000
_cell.length_c   1.000
_cell.angle_alpha   90.00
_cell.angle_beta   90.00
_cell.angle_gamma   90.00
#
_symmetry.space_group_name_H-M   'P 1'
#
loop_
_entity.id
_entity.type
_entity.pdbx_description
1 polymer ?
#
loop_
_entity_poly.entity_id
_entity_poly.type
_entity_poly.pdbx_seq_one_letter_code
_entity_poly.pdbx_strand_id
1 'polypeptide(L)'
;MSIASAVKVAVGIVLAVLLGCEPPPGTESGGGGGGTLGDAGGSTTGPLQPLDADGLCKKLVGQCGIGLSQELCLNEYFPLRVTSACAAAIPSATCADLASTSSSISQTCFPPCSAGTAPACNGDGTITLCTASNTRQVRDCRDACTAEGFTAWTGSCGTTFDGQVAVTPQCWCR
;
A
#
# COMPACT_ATOMS: atom_id res chain seq x y z
N MET A 1 27.60 -30.89 -16.58
CA MET A 1 26.40 -30.44 -17.35
C MET A 1 25.28 -30.30 -16.33
N SER A 2 25.00 -29.05 -15.94
CA SER A 2 24.10 -28.72 -14.82
C SER A 2 22.64 -28.87 -15.21
N ILE A 3 21.90 -29.58 -14.36
CA ILE A 3 20.45 -29.66 -14.32
C ILE A 3 19.88 -28.33 -13.83
N ALA A 4 19.20 -27.61 -14.73
CA ALA A 4 18.46 -26.39 -14.40
C ALA A 4 17.09 -26.78 -13.82
N SER A 5 16.92 -26.63 -12.50
CA SER A 5 15.62 -26.69 -11.84
C SER A 5 14.91 -25.36 -12.04
N ALA A 6 13.95 -25.33 -12.96
CA ALA A 6 13.00 -24.24 -13.12
C ALA A 6 11.91 -24.34 -12.04
N VAL A 7 12.06 -23.58 -10.95
CA VAL A 7 10.98 -23.38 -9.98
C VAL A 7 10.11 -22.23 -10.48
N LYS A 8 9.00 -22.56 -11.16
CA LYS A 8 7.91 -21.63 -11.42
C LYS A 8 7.14 -21.41 -10.12
N VAL A 9 7.41 -20.31 -9.42
CA VAL A 9 6.52 -19.84 -8.35
C VAL A 9 5.42 -19.04 -9.01
N ALA A 10 4.28 -19.68 -9.23
CA ALA A 10 3.03 -18.99 -9.55
C ALA A 10 2.54 -18.31 -8.27
N VAL A 11 2.83 -17.02 -8.11
CA VAL A 11 2.18 -16.19 -7.09
C VAL A 11 0.81 -15.82 -7.65
N GLY A 12 -0.15 -16.73 -7.46
CA GLY A 12 -1.56 -16.46 -7.66
C GLY A 12 -2.04 -15.52 -6.55
N ILE A 13 -2.10 -14.22 -6.82
CA ILE A 13 -2.88 -13.31 -5.99
C ILE A 13 -4.33 -13.52 -6.37
N VAL A 14 -5.04 -14.21 -5.49
CA VAL A 14 -6.49 -14.35 -5.51
C VAL A 14 -7.08 -12.94 -5.41
N LEU A 15 -7.61 -12.46 -6.54
CA LEU A 15 -8.52 -11.34 -6.59
C LEU A 15 -9.79 -11.75 -5.84
N ALA A 16 -9.88 -11.40 -4.56
CA ALA A 16 -11.14 -11.50 -3.83
C ALA A 16 -12.05 -10.35 -4.27
N VAL A 17 -12.74 -10.59 -5.38
CA VAL A 17 -13.94 -9.86 -5.77
C VAL A 17 -14.99 -10.13 -4.68
N LEU A 18 -15.28 -9.13 -3.86
CA LEU A 18 -16.52 -9.08 -3.08
C LEU A 18 -17.28 -7.80 -3.48
N LEU A 19 -17.84 -7.84 -4.68
CA LEU A 19 -19.06 -7.13 -5.01
C LEU A 19 -20.21 -7.80 -4.24
N GLY A 20 -20.87 -7.06 -3.35
CA GLY A 20 -22.03 -7.56 -2.61
C GLY A 20 -22.59 -6.53 -1.64
N CYS A 21 -23.24 -5.47 -2.18
CA CYS A 21 -24.40 -4.85 -1.53
C CYS A 21 -25.49 -5.95 -1.44
N GLU A 22 -26.13 -6.24 -0.30
CA GLU A 22 -27.12 -5.43 0.42
C GLU A 22 -27.32 -5.98 1.85
N PRO A 23 -27.49 -5.12 2.88
CA PRO A 23 -28.15 -5.51 4.12
C PRO A 23 -29.56 -4.89 4.26
N PRO A 24 -30.46 -5.57 5.00
CA PRO A 24 -31.88 -5.22 5.16
C PRO A 24 -32.11 -3.94 5.99
N PRO A 25 -33.32 -3.34 5.94
CA PRO A 25 -33.62 -2.14 6.71
C PRO A 25 -33.77 -2.45 8.19
N GLY A 26 -33.06 -1.68 9.02
CA GLY A 26 -33.36 -1.53 10.43
C GLY A 26 -32.14 -1.72 11.33
N THR A 27 -31.65 -0.63 11.92
CA THR A 27 -31.62 -0.40 13.38
C THR A 27 -30.75 0.82 13.65
N GLU A 28 -31.35 1.77 14.36
CA GLU A 28 -30.82 3.05 14.79
C GLU A 28 -29.83 2.87 15.96
N SER A 29 -28.85 3.78 16.08
CA SER A 29 -28.47 4.49 17.32
C SER A 29 -26.97 4.71 17.51
N GLY A 30 -26.60 5.97 17.79
CA GLY A 30 -25.74 6.28 18.95
C GLY A 30 -24.26 6.60 18.73
N GLY A 31 -23.97 7.89 18.52
CA GLY A 31 -23.13 8.75 19.38
C GLY A 31 -21.77 8.30 19.98
N GLY A 32 -20.80 9.21 19.89
CA GLY A 32 -19.62 9.33 20.77
C GLY A 32 -18.35 8.70 20.20
N GLY A 33 -17.18 9.34 20.12
CA GLY A 33 -16.65 10.47 20.89
C GLY A 33 -15.43 10.00 21.69
N GLY A 34 -14.23 10.29 21.17
CA GLY A 34 -13.01 10.43 21.98
C GLY A 34 -12.08 9.22 22.12
N GLY A 35 -10.77 9.50 22.03
CA GLY A 35 -9.76 8.73 22.76
C GLY A 35 -8.66 8.11 21.92
N THR A 36 -7.69 8.94 21.51
CA THR A 36 -6.36 8.51 21.05
C THR A 36 -5.58 7.80 22.18
N LEU A 37 -5.16 6.56 21.93
CA LEU A 37 -4.06 5.84 22.57
C LEU A 37 -3.39 5.09 21.40
N GLY A 38 -2.20 5.45 20.91
CA GLY A 38 -0.97 5.55 21.66
C GLY A 38 -0.19 4.24 21.46
N ASP A 39 0.22 3.95 20.22
CA ASP A 39 1.07 2.80 19.92
C ASP A 39 2.51 3.25 19.65
N ALA A 40 3.39 2.81 20.53
CA ALA A 40 4.82 3.08 20.54
C ALA A 40 5.53 2.14 19.55
N GLY A 41 5.70 2.59 18.32
CA GLY A 41 6.55 1.94 17.33
C GLY A 41 7.35 3.01 16.59
N GLY A 42 8.66 3.05 16.83
CA GLY A 42 9.64 4.01 16.28
C GLY A 42 9.18 4.67 14.99
N SER A 43 8.59 5.86 15.15
CA SER A 43 8.19 6.69 14.02
C SER A 43 9.47 7.17 13.36
N THR A 44 9.69 6.75 12.12
CA THR A 44 10.54 7.48 11.18
C THR A 44 9.80 8.77 10.84
N THR A 45 9.86 9.73 11.77
CA THR A 45 9.13 11.00 11.80
C THR A 45 9.64 12.01 10.77
N GLY A 46 9.80 11.59 9.52
CA GLY A 46 10.03 12.47 8.38
C GLY A 46 8.71 12.76 7.66
N PRO A 47 8.54 13.92 7.02
CA PRO A 47 7.42 14.13 6.11
C PRO A 47 7.44 13.02 5.03
N LEU A 48 6.30 12.39 4.81
CA LEU A 48 6.15 11.42 3.74
C LEU A 48 6.12 12.17 2.40
N GLN A 49 6.73 11.58 1.39
CA GLN A 49 6.78 12.12 0.03
C GLN A 49 6.42 11.05 -1.00
N PRO A 50 5.99 11.45 -2.21
CA PRO A 50 5.81 10.53 -3.31
C PRO A 50 7.06 9.69 -3.57
N LEU A 51 6.89 8.39 -3.72
CA LEU A 51 7.94 7.51 -4.18
C LEU A 51 8.23 7.79 -5.67
N ASP A 52 9.50 7.84 -6.08
CA ASP A 52 9.89 7.84 -7.50
C ASP A 52 9.64 6.46 -8.11
N ALA A 53 8.37 6.17 -8.37
CA ALA A 53 7.92 4.88 -8.89
C ALA A 53 8.51 4.59 -10.27
N ASP A 54 8.68 5.58 -11.14
CA ASP A 54 9.28 5.39 -12.45
C ASP A 54 10.76 4.98 -12.35
N GLY A 55 11.55 5.70 -11.54
CA GLY A 55 12.94 5.34 -11.29
C GLY A 55 13.11 3.96 -10.65
N LEU A 56 12.29 3.66 -9.64
CA LEU A 56 12.27 2.34 -8.99
C LEU A 56 11.90 1.24 -9.98
N CYS A 57 10.82 1.42 -10.75
CA CYS A 57 10.33 0.41 -11.68
C CYS A 57 11.27 0.17 -12.85
N LYS A 58 11.89 1.22 -13.40
CA LYS A 58 12.96 1.07 -14.41
C LYS A 58 14.12 0.24 -13.88
N LYS A 59 14.50 0.42 -12.61
CA LYS A 59 15.57 -0.37 -11.98
C LYS A 59 15.13 -1.81 -11.75
N LEU A 60 13.97 -2.03 -11.15
CA LEU A 60 13.44 -3.37 -10.86
C LEU A 60 13.23 -4.20 -12.14
N VAL A 61 12.55 -3.64 -13.14
CA VAL A 61 12.22 -4.34 -14.38
C VAL A 61 13.44 -4.42 -15.30
N GLY A 62 14.13 -3.31 -15.53
CA GLY A 62 15.21 -3.22 -16.51
C GLY A 62 16.56 -3.76 -16.03
N GLN A 63 16.93 -3.51 -14.76
CA GLN A 63 18.23 -3.91 -14.23
C GLN A 63 18.15 -5.19 -13.39
N CYS A 64 17.12 -5.32 -12.56
CA CYS A 64 16.97 -6.45 -11.65
C CYS A 64 16.22 -7.64 -12.25
N GLY A 65 15.51 -7.45 -13.36
CA GLY A 65 14.87 -8.54 -14.12
C GLY A 65 13.79 -9.29 -13.34
N ILE A 66 13.02 -8.60 -12.49
CA ILE A 66 12.04 -9.23 -11.57
C ILE A 66 10.82 -9.90 -12.26
N GLY A 67 10.78 -9.93 -13.60
CA GLY A 67 9.74 -10.62 -14.37
C GLY A 67 8.36 -9.95 -14.33
N LEU A 68 8.28 -8.69 -13.90
CA LEU A 68 7.07 -7.88 -13.86
C LEU A 68 7.07 -6.86 -15.02
N SER A 69 5.91 -6.48 -15.56
CA SER A 69 5.84 -5.41 -16.57
C SER A 69 6.05 -4.03 -15.92
N GLN A 70 6.53 -3.06 -16.70
CA GLN A 70 6.69 -1.69 -16.21
C GLN A 70 5.37 -1.10 -15.69
N GLU A 71 4.27 -1.36 -16.40
CA GLU A 71 2.94 -0.86 -16.04
C GLU A 71 2.44 -1.43 -14.71
N LEU A 72 2.55 -2.75 -14.50
CA LEU A 72 2.17 -3.37 -13.24
C LEU A 72 3.04 -2.86 -12.08
N CYS A 73 4.31 -2.57 -12.35
CA CYS A 73 5.20 -2.01 -11.33
C CYS A 73 4.73 -0.60 -10.95
N LEU A 74 4.47 0.24 -11.96
CA LEU A 74 4.00 1.60 -11.73
C LEU A 74 2.69 1.62 -10.95
N ASN A 75 1.73 0.76 -11.29
CA ASN A 75 0.45 0.70 -10.57
C ASN A 75 0.62 0.34 -9.09
N GLU A 76 1.59 -0.51 -8.75
CA GLU A 76 1.86 -0.87 -7.35
C GLU A 76 2.60 0.25 -6.58
N TYR A 77 3.62 0.87 -7.19
CA TYR A 77 4.52 1.78 -6.46
C TYR A 77 4.15 3.26 -6.57
N PHE A 78 3.43 3.68 -7.62
CA PHE A 78 2.97 5.07 -7.82
C PHE A 78 2.18 5.65 -6.64
N PRO A 79 1.21 4.92 -6.03
CA PRO A 79 0.45 5.47 -4.92
C PRO A 79 1.24 5.57 -3.61
N LEU A 80 2.44 4.97 -3.51
CA LEU A 80 3.16 4.86 -2.25
C LEU A 80 3.76 6.20 -1.82
N ARG A 81 3.64 6.45 -0.52
CA ARG A 81 4.28 7.56 0.19
C ARG A 81 5.32 6.98 1.13
N VAL A 82 6.55 7.48 1.01
CA VAL A 82 7.71 6.98 1.75
C VAL A 82 8.42 8.10 2.48
N THR A 83 9.24 7.76 3.46
CA THR A 83 10.08 8.74 4.16
C THR A 83 11.21 9.23 3.27
N SER A 84 11.80 10.38 3.61
CA SER A 84 13.00 10.89 2.94
C SER A 84 14.18 9.91 3.00
N ALA A 85 14.34 9.21 4.12
CA ALA A 85 15.36 8.18 4.28
C ALA A 85 15.18 7.01 3.29
N CYS A 86 13.94 6.53 3.10
CA CYS A 86 13.65 5.52 2.09
C CYS A 86 13.96 6.01 0.67
N ALA A 87 13.44 7.19 0.30
CA ALA A 87 13.64 7.74 -1.03
C ALA A 87 15.12 7.93 -1.37
N ALA A 88 15.94 8.34 -0.40
CA ALA A 88 17.39 8.48 -0.58
C ALA A 88 18.14 7.14 -0.71
N ALA A 89 17.61 6.06 -0.13
CA ALA A 89 18.25 4.74 -0.15
C ALA A 89 18.00 3.96 -1.46
N ILE A 90 16.87 4.19 -2.14
CA ILE A 90 16.48 3.42 -3.34
C ILE A 90 17.49 3.53 -4.51
N PRO A 91 18.01 4.73 -4.86
CA PRO A 91 18.94 4.87 -5.98
C PRO A 91 20.21 4.03 -5.82
N SER A 92 20.75 3.92 -4.59
CA SER A 92 21.97 3.17 -4.28
C SER A 92 21.72 1.71 -3.89
N ALA A 93 20.48 1.30 -3.66
CA ALA A 93 20.10 -0.07 -3.31
C ALA A 93 20.60 -1.10 -4.35
N THR A 94 21.03 -2.28 -3.91
CA THR A 94 21.31 -3.37 -4.85
C THR A 94 19.99 -4.05 -5.29
N CYS A 95 20.02 -4.79 -6.40
CA CYS A 95 18.87 -5.59 -6.80
C CYS A 95 18.48 -6.65 -5.76
N ALA A 96 19.44 -7.19 -5.02
CA ALA A 96 19.18 -8.12 -3.93
C ALA A 96 18.43 -7.43 -2.78
N ASP A 97 18.78 -6.18 -2.46
CA ASP A 97 18.09 -5.41 -1.42
C ASP A 97 16.67 -5.05 -1.85
N LEU A 98 16.48 -4.64 -3.11
CA LEU A 98 15.16 -4.25 -3.62
C LEU A 98 14.22 -5.45 -3.82
N ALA A 99 14.76 -6.63 -4.13
CA ALA A 99 13.97 -7.85 -4.29
C ALA A 99 13.62 -8.54 -2.95
N SER A 100 14.33 -8.19 -1.87
CA SER A 100 14.15 -8.83 -0.57
C SER A 100 13.28 -7.98 0.35
N THR A 101 12.15 -8.54 0.79
CA THR A 101 11.27 -7.91 1.78
C THR A 101 11.93 -7.78 3.16
N SER A 102 13.00 -8.53 3.43
CA SER A 102 13.76 -8.50 4.68
C SER A 102 15.00 -7.60 4.63
N SER A 103 15.32 -6.96 3.49
CA SER A 103 16.46 -6.05 3.40
C SER A 103 16.27 -4.83 4.32
N SER A 104 17.38 -4.23 4.75
CA SER A 104 17.34 -2.99 5.52
C SER A 104 16.64 -1.85 4.77
N ILE A 105 16.76 -1.84 3.43
CA ILE A 105 16.11 -0.87 2.56
C ILE A 105 14.59 -1.11 2.55
N SER A 106 14.16 -2.36 2.38
CA SER A 106 12.74 -2.73 2.47
C SER A 106 12.17 -2.35 3.84
N GLN A 107 12.87 -2.64 4.94
CA GLN A 107 12.41 -2.26 6.28
C GLN A 107 12.38 -0.74 6.52
N THR A 108 13.28 0.00 5.88
CA THR A 108 13.31 1.48 5.93
C THR A 108 12.12 2.08 5.16
N CYS A 109 11.75 1.47 4.03
CA CYS A 109 10.66 1.92 3.18
C CYS A 109 9.28 1.45 3.65
N PHE A 110 9.22 0.21 4.11
CA PHE A 110 8.00 -0.54 4.43
C PHE A 110 8.21 -1.26 5.77
N PRO A 111 8.19 -0.53 6.90
CA PRO A 111 8.45 -1.10 8.21
C PRO A 111 7.41 -2.19 8.54
N PRO A 112 7.73 -3.16 9.40
CA PRO A 112 6.81 -4.25 9.70
C PRO A 112 5.54 -3.76 10.40
N CYS A 113 4.46 -4.51 10.23
CA CYS A 113 3.18 -4.33 10.91
C CYS A 113 2.58 -5.70 11.28
N SER A 114 1.60 -5.70 12.17
CA SER A 114 0.94 -6.92 12.60
C SER A 114 -0.15 -7.34 11.61
N ALA A 115 -0.20 -8.62 11.26
CA ALA A 115 -1.31 -9.19 10.50
C ALA A 115 -2.65 -8.82 11.16
N GLY A 116 -3.63 -8.42 10.35
CA GLY A 116 -4.95 -8.02 10.84
C GLY A 116 -5.03 -6.58 11.39
N THR A 117 -3.94 -5.80 11.33
CA THR A 117 -4.04 -4.34 11.55
C THR A 117 -4.98 -3.75 10.50
N ALA A 118 -6.09 -3.17 10.98
CA ALA A 118 -7.08 -2.54 10.11
C ALA A 118 -6.46 -1.33 9.39
N PRO A 119 -6.88 -1.08 8.13
CA PRO A 119 -6.57 0.17 7.43
C PRO A 119 -6.92 1.40 8.27
N ALA A 120 -6.10 2.44 8.18
CA ALA A 120 -6.33 3.69 8.91
C ALA A 120 -6.14 4.91 7.99
N CYS A 121 -7.12 5.81 7.96
CA CYS A 121 -6.99 7.09 7.27
C CYS A 121 -6.16 8.06 8.10
N ASN A 122 -5.19 8.73 7.48
CA ASN A 122 -4.24 9.58 8.18
C ASN A 122 -4.69 11.05 8.28
N GLY A 123 -5.83 11.41 7.68
CA GLY A 123 -6.40 12.76 7.71
C GLY A 123 -5.76 13.76 6.73
N ASP A 124 -4.80 13.32 5.92
CA ASP A 124 -4.06 14.11 4.94
C ASP A 124 -4.29 13.63 3.48
N GLY A 125 -5.33 12.82 3.27
CA GLY A 125 -5.63 12.19 1.98
C GLY A 125 -4.86 10.88 1.73
N THR A 126 -4.14 10.38 2.73
CA THR A 126 -3.47 9.08 2.67
C THR A 126 -4.12 8.03 3.57
N ILE A 127 -3.87 6.76 3.25
CA ILE A 127 -4.28 5.59 4.00
C ILE A 127 -3.06 4.75 4.38
N THR A 128 -2.99 4.30 5.63
CA THR A 128 -2.00 3.34 6.12
C THR A 128 -2.59 1.94 6.06
N LEU A 129 -1.85 1.01 5.47
CA LEU A 129 -2.24 -0.39 5.27
C LEU A 129 -1.16 -1.32 5.83
N CYS A 130 -1.59 -2.46 6.37
CA CYS A 130 -0.72 -3.59 6.60
C CYS A 130 -0.94 -4.64 5.51
N THR A 131 0.08 -4.90 4.70
CA THR A 131 -0.02 -5.86 3.60
C THR A 131 -0.03 -7.30 4.11
N ALA A 132 -0.40 -8.27 3.27
CA ALA A 132 -0.31 -9.69 3.58
C ALA A 132 1.11 -10.17 3.93
N SER A 133 2.13 -9.40 3.52
CA SER A 133 3.54 -9.66 3.83
C SER A 133 3.97 -9.05 5.18
N ASN A 134 3.04 -8.57 6.01
CA ASN A 134 3.30 -7.91 7.30
C ASN A 134 4.17 -6.65 7.16
N THR A 135 4.02 -5.92 6.05
CA THR A 135 4.70 -4.63 5.82
C THR A 135 3.71 -3.48 5.78
N ARG A 136 4.08 -2.38 6.41
CA ARG A 136 3.30 -1.15 6.46
C ARG A 136 3.53 -0.35 5.18
N GLN A 137 2.44 -0.01 4.50
CA GLN A 137 2.46 0.91 3.37
C GLN A 137 1.59 2.12 3.69
N VAL A 138 2.01 3.30 3.24
CA VAL A 138 1.18 4.49 3.19
C VAL A 138 0.89 4.80 1.72
N ARG A 139 -0.38 4.93 1.37
CA ARG A 139 -0.84 5.20 0.01
C ARG A 139 -1.60 6.52 -0.05
N ASP A 140 -1.32 7.31 -1.07
CA ASP A 140 -2.15 8.47 -1.40
C ASP A 140 -3.43 8.00 -2.10
N CYS A 141 -4.59 8.41 -1.59
CA CYS A 141 -5.87 7.93 -2.13
C CYS A 141 -6.13 8.39 -3.56
N ARG A 142 -5.65 9.58 -3.95
CA ARG A 142 -5.79 10.06 -5.32
C ARG A 142 -4.97 9.22 -6.28
N ASP A 143 -3.72 9.00 -5.93
CA ASP A 143 -2.81 8.23 -6.76
C ASP A 143 -3.22 6.74 -6.78
N ALA A 144 -3.75 6.21 -5.67
CA ALA A 144 -4.27 4.85 -5.59
C ALA A 144 -5.46 4.61 -6.52
N CYS A 145 -6.46 5.49 -6.49
CA CYS A 145 -7.58 5.38 -7.44
C CYS A 145 -7.11 5.54 -8.89
N THR A 146 -6.16 6.44 -9.15
CA THR A 146 -5.59 6.66 -10.49
C THR A 146 -4.89 5.41 -11.01
N ALA A 147 -4.13 4.72 -10.16
CA ALA A 147 -3.47 3.46 -10.51
C ALA A 147 -4.46 2.33 -10.84
N GLU A 148 -5.67 2.40 -10.29
CA GLU A 148 -6.77 1.47 -10.59
C GLU A 148 -7.63 1.91 -11.80
N GLY A 149 -7.29 3.03 -12.45
CA GLY A 149 -8.02 3.56 -13.60
C GLY A 149 -9.23 4.43 -13.25
N PHE A 150 -9.36 4.82 -11.99
CA PHE A 150 -10.44 5.64 -11.46
C PHE A 150 -9.94 7.04 -11.06
N THR A 151 -10.85 8.00 -10.91
CA THR A 151 -10.54 9.27 -10.26
C THR A 151 -10.91 9.15 -8.79
N ALA A 152 -10.02 9.50 -7.86
CA ALA A 152 -10.44 9.58 -6.47
C ALA A 152 -11.49 10.67 -6.29
N TRP A 153 -12.50 10.38 -5.47
CA TRP A 153 -13.24 11.45 -4.82
C TRP A 153 -12.24 12.16 -3.90
N THR A 154 -11.83 13.37 -4.30
CA THR A 154 -10.66 14.07 -3.74
C THR A 154 -10.60 14.00 -2.21
N GLY A 155 -9.51 13.46 -1.67
CA GLY A 155 -9.22 13.40 -0.22
C GLY A 155 -10.09 12.42 0.58
N SER A 156 -10.91 11.59 -0.06
CA SER A 156 -11.91 10.76 0.62
C SER A 156 -11.32 9.42 1.03
N CYS A 157 -10.72 9.40 2.21
CA CYS A 157 -10.44 8.17 2.95
C CYS A 157 -11.44 8.07 4.10
N GLY A 158 -12.13 6.94 4.23
CA GLY A 158 -13.02 6.71 5.36
C GLY A 158 -13.81 5.42 5.24
N THR A 159 -14.60 5.12 6.26
CA THR A 159 -15.59 4.03 6.23
C THR A 159 -16.89 4.44 5.56
N THR A 160 -17.12 5.74 5.33
CA THR A 160 -18.33 6.24 4.70
C THR A 160 -18.02 7.35 3.70
N PHE A 161 -18.70 7.32 2.56
CA PHE A 161 -18.64 8.38 1.54
C PHE A 161 -19.89 8.31 0.64
N ASP A 162 -20.49 9.45 0.34
CA ASP A 162 -21.65 9.57 -0.57
C ASP A 162 -22.77 8.52 -0.33
N GLY A 163 -23.11 8.30 0.95
CA GLY A 163 -24.13 7.33 1.35
C GLY A 163 -23.71 5.85 1.32
N GLN A 164 -22.50 5.55 0.85
CA GLN A 164 -21.91 4.20 0.89
C GLN A 164 -21.17 3.97 2.22
N VAL A 165 -21.16 2.72 2.68
CA VAL A 165 -20.54 2.30 3.94
C VAL A 165 -19.66 1.08 3.69
N ALA A 166 -18.44 1.11 4.23
CA ALA A 166 -17.45 0.05 4.19
C ALA A 166 -17.13 -0.46 5.61
N VAL A 167 -16.79 -1.74 5.71
CA VAL A 167 -16.44 -2.39 7.00
C VAL A 167 -15.13 -1.86 7.56
N THR A 168 -14.19 -1.47 6.69
CA THR A 168 -12.90 -0.89 7.04
C THR A 168 -12.68 0.42 6.28
N PRO A 169 -11.83 1.32 6.80
CA PRO A 169 -11.45 2.51 6.06
C PRO A 169 -10.85 2.15 4.69
N GLN A 170 -11.23 2.89 3.66
CA GLN A 170 -10.71 2.74 2.31
C GLN A 170 -10.63 4.09 1.60
N CYS A 171 -9.87 4.13 0.50
CA CYS A 171 -9.92 5.25 -0.44
C CYS A 171 -11.15 5.11 -1.34
N TRP A 172 -11.92 6.19 -1.50
CA TRP A 172 -13.13 6.18 -2.32
C TRP A 172 -12.82 6.67 -3.75
N CYS A 173 -13.14 5.84 -4.74
CA CYS A 173 -12.87 6.06 -6.15
C CYS A 173 -14.16 6.22 -6.99
N ARG A 174 -14.07 6.84 -8.18
CA ARG A 174 -15.13 6.92 -9.21
C ARG A 174 -14.60 6.72 -10.62
#